data_AF-A0A947GK85-F1
#
_entry.id   AF-A0A947GK85-F1
#
_cell.length_a   1.000
_cell.length_b   1.000
_cell.length_c   1.000
_cell.angle_alpha   90.00
_cell.angle_beta   90.00
_cell.angle_gamma   90.00
#
_symmetry.space_group_name_H-M   'P 1'
#
loop_
_entity.id
_entity.type
_entity.pdbx_description
1 polymer ?
#
loop_
_entity_poly.entity_id
_entity_poly.type
_entity_poly.pdbx_seq_one_letter_code
_entity_poly.pdbx_strand_id
1 'polypeptide(L)'
;MTQTLDPIPFDETDAVLCCYVNSASKIQVVRITNIQNWYFERVVFPGQRLMFESSVRGQLEVHSGAMASSILEDTIPCARLMLEQADEEVKGVAAGSADVPASSADVMQPVPG
;
A
#
# COMPACT_ATOMS: atom_id res chain seq x y z
N MET A 1 2.09 -33.67 -0.50
CA MET A 1 2.90 -32.55 -1.04
C MET A 1 2.74 -31.40 -0.07
N THR A 2 3.62 -31.30 0.92
CA THR A 2 3.61 -30.26 1.95
C THR A 2 4.32 -29.04 1.39
N GLN A 3 3.60 -27.92 1.28
CA GLN A 3 4.17 -26.62 0.94
C GLN A 3 4.85 -26.09 2.20
N THR A 4 6.03 -26.64 2.51
CA THR A 4 6.85 -26.21 3.63
C THR A 4 7.36 -24.82 3.29
N LEU A 5 6.76 -23.81 3.89
CA LEU A 5 7.28 -22.45 3.86
C LEU A 5 8.62 -22.49 4.60
N ASP A 6 9.70 -22.35 3.85
CA ASP A 6 11.05 -22.21 4.39
C ASP A 6 11.01 -21.08 5.42
N PRO A 7 11.39 -21.31 6.69
CA PRO A 7 11.32 -20.29 7.72
C PRO A 7 12.17 -19.11 7.28
N ILE A 8 11.50 -17.97 7.12
CA ILE A 8 12.11 -16.68 6.84
C ILE A 8 13.34 -16.49 7.74
N PRO A 9 14.57 -16.38 7.20
CA PRO A 9 15.80 -16.25 7.98
C PRO A 9 15.98 -14.83 8.53
N PHE A 10 14.87 -14.15 8.82
CA PHE A 10 14.91 -12.93 9.59
C PHE A 10 15.08 -13.33 11.04
N ASP A 11 15.97 -12.63 11.73
CA ASP A 11 15.84 -12.48 13.16
C ASP A 11 14.38 -12.04 13.39
N GLU A 12 13.55 -12.93 13.96
CA GLU A 12 12.08 -12.76 14.05
C GLU A 12 11.69 -11.38 14.64
N THR A 13 12.64 -10.77 15.33
CA THR A 13 12.61 -9.45 15.94
C THR A 13 12.45 -8.26 14.97
N ASP A 14 12.78 -8.39 13.67
CA ASP A 14 12.68 -7.28 12.69
C ASP A 14 11.69 -7.55 11.53
N ALA A 15 11.01 -8.70 11.56
CA ALA A 15 9.99 -9.04 10.58
C ALA A 15 8.73 -8.20 10.82
N VAL A 16 8.30 -7.47 9.80
CA VAL A 16 7.09 -6.66 9.79
C VAL A 16 6.12 -7.15 8.72
N LEU A 17 4.82 -7.03 9.01
CA LEU A 17 3.79 -7.33 8.03
C LEU A 17 3.60 -6.13 7.10
N CYS A 18 3.90 -6.32 5.82
CA CYS A 18 3.75 -5.31 4.78
C CYS A 18 2.55 -5.61 3.89
N CYS A 19 1.89 -4.57 3.41
CA CYS A 19 0.74 -4.69 2.55
C CYS A 19 0.84 -3.83 1.29
N TYR A 20 0.92 -4.50 0.14
CA TYR A 20 0.98 -3.86 -1.18
C TYR A 20 -0.33 -4.09 -1.93
N VAL A 21 -0.85 -3.05 -2.58
CA VAL A 21 -2.05 -3.14 -3.44
C VAL A 21 -1.67 -2.71 -4.83
N ASN A 22 -1.86 -3.59 -5.81
CA ASN A 22 -1.70 -3.22 -7.20
C ASN A 22 -2.94 -2.43 -7.66
N SER A 23 -2.82 -1.10 -7.66
CA SER A 23 -3.86 -0.20 -8.17
C SER A 23 -3.80 -0.03 -9.70
N ALA A 24 -2.80 -0.62 -10.36
CA ALA A 24 -2.65 -0.55 -11.81
C ALA A 24 -3.51 -1.61 -12.52
N SER A 25 -3.93 -1.32 -13.75
CA SER A 25 -4.70 -2.24 -14.60
C SER A 25 -3.85 -3.32 -15.30
N LYS A 26 -2.61 -3.52 -14.85
CA LYS A 26 -1.63 -4.46 -15.43
C LYS A 26 -1.04 -5.36 -14.35
N ILE A 27 -0.63 -6.56 -14.74
CA ILE A 27 0.03 -7.50 -13.83
C ILE A 27 1.37 -6.90 -13.40
N GLN A 28 1.64 -6.97 -12.10
CA GLN A 28 2.90 -6.52 -11.51
C GLN A 28 3.57 -7.69 -10.83
N VAL A 29 4.89 -7.70 -10.85
CA VAL A 29 5.72 -8.67 -10.14
C VAL A 29 6.51 -7.88 -9.13
N VAL A 30 6.31 -8.17 -7.85
CA VAL A 30 7.05 -7.55 -6.77
C VAL A 30 8.20 -8.44 -6.35
N ARG A 31 9.35 -7.84 -6.10
CA ARG A 31 10.59 -8.52 -5.72
C ARG A 31 11.24 -7.83 -4.54
N ILE A 32 12.03 -8.57 -3.76
CA ILE A 32 12.89 -7.99 -2.75
C ILE A 32 14.29 -8.54 -2.94
N THR A 33 15.20 -7.66 -3.38
CA THR A 33 16.61 -7.98 -3.65
C THR A 33 17.57 -7.34 -2.64
N ASN A 34 17.05 -6.49 -1.75
CA ASN A 34 17.82 -5.71 -0.80
C ASN A 34 18.51 -6.56 0.29
N ILE A 35 18.08 -7.80 0.50
CA ILE A 35 18.57 -8.67 1.57
C ILE A 35 19.36 -9.83 0.97
N GLN A 36 20.64 -9.93 1.31
CA GLN A 36 21.50 -11.02 0.84
C GLN A 36 20.95 -12.36 1.35
N ASN A 37 20.91 -13.36 0.47
CA ASN A 37 20.38 -14.70 0.74
C ASN A 37 18.86 -14.80 0.95
N TRP A 38 18.12 -13.73 0.68
CA TRP A 38 16.66 -13.77 0.66
C TRP A 38 16.14 -13.43 -0.74
N TYR A 39 15.39 -14.37 -1.33
CA TYR A 39 14.76 -14.19 -2.62
C TYR A 39 13.25 -14.20 -2.45
N PHE A 40 12.63 -13.03 -2.54
CA PHE A 40 11.18 -12.90 -2.53
C PHE A 40 10.72 -12.41 -3.91
N GLU A 41 9.78 -13.14 -4.51
CA GLU A 41 9.13 -12.76 -5.76
C GLU A 41 7.67 -13.19 -5.72
N ARG A 42 6.75 -12.25 -5.99
CA ARG A 42 5.31 -12.54 -6.06
C ARG A 42 4.64 -11.77 -7.18
N VAL A 43 3.68 -12.42 -7.83
CA VAL A 43 2.84 -11.80 -8.86
C VAL A 43 1.59 -11.21 -8.20
N VAL A 44 1.26 -9.98 -8.54
CA VAL A 44 0.09 -9.24 -8.04
C VAL A 44 -0.78 -8.84 -9.23
N PHE A 45 -1.99 -9.39 -9.27
CA PHE A 45 -2.97 -9.05 -10.30
C PHE A 45 -3.56 -7.65 -10.09
N PRO A 46 -4.10 -7.03 -11.15
CA PRO A 46 -4.81 -5.75 -11.04
C PRO A 46 -5.91 -5.80 -9.96
N GLY A 47 -5.89 -4.85 -9.03
CA GLY A 47 -6.85 -4.79 -7.92
C GLY A 47 -6.61 -5.80 -6.79
N GLN A 48 -5.56 -6.62 -6.88
CA GLN A 48 -5.21 -7.57 -5.83
C GLN A 48 -4.33 -6.91 -4.76
N ARG A 49 -4.58 -7.31 -3.51
CA ARG A 49 -3.76 -6.99 -2.36
C ARG A 49 -2.83 -8.16 -2.04
N LEU A 50 -1.55 -7.88 -1.90
CA LEU A 50 -0.53 -8.82 -1.47
C LEU A 50 -0.07 -8.43 -0.06
N MET A 51 -0.18 -9.37 0.88
CA MET A 51 0.40 -9.25 2.22
C MET A 51 1.62 -10.16 2.29
N PHE A 52 2.70 -9.66 2.86
CA PHE A 52 3.94 -10.40 3.01
C PHE A 52 4.73 -9.92 4.22
N GLU A 53 5.50 -10.82 4.82
CA GLU A 53 6.39 -10.51 5.92
C GLU A 53 7.80 -10.23 5.39
N SER A 54 8.39 -9.12 5.84
CA SER A 54 9.70 -8.64 5.38
C SER A 54 10.39 -7.85 6.49
N SER A 55 11.71 -7.69 6.42
CA SER A 55 12.41 -6.73 7.28
C SER A 55 12.00 -5.29 7.01
N VAL A 56 12.02 -4.44 8.06
CA VAL A 56 11.80 -2.99 7.98
C VAL A 56 12.72 -2.29 7.00
N ARG A 57 13.93 -2.82 6.86
CA ARG A 57 14.99 -2.29 6.00
C ARG A 57 14.89 -2.79 4.56
N GLY A 58 13.96 -3.70 4.27
CA GLY A 58 13.72 -4.25 2.95
C GLY A 58 13.18 -3.21 1.96
N GLN A 59 13.51 -3.37 0.69
CA GLN A 59 12.98 -2.55 -0.41
C GLN A 59 12.22 -3.45 -1.38
N LEU A 60 10.94 -3.14 -1.58
CA LEU A 60 10.06 -3.83 -2.51
C LEU A 60 10.18 -3.20 -3.90
N GLU A 61 10.76 -3.94 -4.82
CA GLU A 61 10.87 -3.57 -6.22
C GLU A 61 9.62 -4.01 -6.97
N VAL A 62 8.88 -3.06 -7.52
CA VAL A 62 7.70 -3.32 -8.35
C VAL A 62 8.13 -3.32 -9.80
N HIS A 63 8.16 -4.50 -10.40
CA HIS A 63 8.35 -4.65 -11.83
C HIS A 63 6.98 -4.74 -12.50
N SER A 64 6.68 -3.81 -13.40
CA SER A 64 5.49 -3.93 -14.24
C SER A 64 5.92 -4.24 -15.67
N GLY A 65 5.23 -5.20 -16.28
CA GLY A 65 5.63 -5.68 -17.59
C GLY A 65 4.56 -6.48 -18.27
N ALA A 66 4.07 -5.99 -19.41
CA ALA A 66 3.32 -6.79 -20.35
C ALA A 66 4.29 -7.77 -21.05
N MET A 67 4.47 -8.97 -20.48
CA MET A 67 5.19 -10.17 -20.95
C MET A 67 6.63 -10.05 -21.53
N ALA A 68 7.10 -8.89 -21.99
CA ALA A 68 8.34 -8.73 -22.75
C ALA A 68 9.30 -7.66 -22.19
N SER A 69 8.87 -6.84 -21.23
CA SER A 69 9.73 -5.84 -20.61
C SER A 69 9.47 -5.80 -19.10
N SER A 70 10.40 -6.29 -18.29
CA SER A 70 10.39 -6.07 -16.83
C SER A 70 10.99 -4.70 -16.57
N ILE A 71 10.16 -3.66 -16.67
CA ILE A 71 10.59 -2.32 -16.27
C ILE A 71 10.40 -2.27 -14.76
N LEU A 72 11.50 -2.04 -14.02
CA LEU A 72 11.40 -1.64 -12.63
C LEU A 72 10.67 -0.29 -12.62
N GLU A 73 9.42 -0.31 -12.21
CA GLU A 73 8.59 0.89 -12.20
C GLU A 73 8.81 1.67 -10.93
N ASP A 74 8.86 0.96 -9.80
CA ASP A 74 8.98 1.58 -8.49
C ASP A 74 9.83 0.74 -7.53
N THR A 75 10.43 1.43 -6.56
CA THR A 75 11.10 0.81 -5.42
C THR A 75 10.54 1.43 -4.15
N ILE A 76 9.79 0.63 -3.38
CA ILE A 76 9.05 1.07 -2.22
C ILE A 76 9.69 0.46 -0.97
N PRO A 77 10.21 1.26 -0.03
CA PRO A 77 10.74 0.72 1.22
C PRO A 77 9.62 0.07 2.04
N CYS A 78 9.89 -1.10 2.62
CA CYS A 78 8.94 -1.83 3.47
C CYS A 78 8.45 -0.98 4.64
N ALA A 79 9.29 -0.07 5.16
CA ALA A 79 8.92 0.97 6.13
C ALA A 79 7.66 1.78 5.80
N ARG A 80 7.31 1.93 4.52
CA ARG A 80 6.09 2.64 4.10
C ARG A 80 4.88 1.72 3.89
N LEU A 81 5.12 0.42 3.75
CA LEU A 81 4.10 -0.61 3.50
C LEU A 81 3.72 -1.36 4.78
N MET A 82 4.43 -1.13 5.88
CA MET A 82 4.12 -1.69 7.18
C MET A 82 2.68 -1.42 7.55
N LEU A 83 1.98 -2.50 7.86
CA LEU A 83 0.79 -2.41 8.67
C LEU A 83 1.28 -2.18 10.10
N GLU A 84 1.22 -0.93 10.55
CA GLU A 84 1.09 -0.66 11.98
C GLU A 84 -0.12 -1.49 12.43
N GLN A 85 0.00 -2.28 13.50
CA GLN A 85 -1.14 -2.98 14.09
C GLN A 85 -2.10 -1.94 14.71
N ALA A 86 -2.71 -1.10 13.88
CA ALA A 86 -3.89 -0.35 14.21
C ALA A 86 -5.04 -1.33 14.06
N ASP A 87 -5.49 -1.83 15.21
CA ASP A 87 -6.85 -2.32 15.38
C ASP A 87 -7.81 -1.44 14.55
N GLU A 88 -8.63 -2.11 13.75
CA GLU A 88 -9.48 -1.61 12.68
C GLU A 88 -9.88 -0.11 12.73
N GLU A 89 -9.64 0.63 11.64
CA GLU A 89 -10.67 1.60 11.21
C GLU A 89 -10.70 1.72 9.68
N VAL A 90 -11.80 1.22 9.11
CA VAL A 90 -12.23 1.42 7.73
C VAL A 90 -12.39 2.93 7.49
N LYS A 91 -11.41 3.58 6.86
CA LYS A 91 -11.61 4.91 6.28
C LYS A 91 -11.86 4.79 4.78
N GLY A 92 -13.10 4.40 4.47
CA GLY A 92 -13.68 4.63 3.17
C GLY A 92 -13.75 6.13 2.86
N VAL A 93 -13.30 6.47 1.65
CA VAL A 93 -13.78 7.55 0.77
C VAL A 93 -14.25 8.85 1.44
N ALA A 94 -13.46 9.91 1.25
CA ALA A 94 -14.03 11.21 0.92
C ALA A 94 -13.08 11.95 -0.05
N ALA A 95 -13.27 11.68 -1.34
CA ALA A 95 -12.91 12.62 -2.40
C ALA A 95 -13.77 13.89 -2.24
N GLY A 96 -13.19 15.04 -2.57
CA GLY A 96 -13.69 16.36 -2.18
C GLY A 96 -14.89 16.91 -2.94
N SER A 97 -15.37 18.04 -2.41
CA SER A 97 -15.93 19.20 -3.10
C SER A 97 -15.84 20.32 -2.05
N ALA A 98 -15.11 21.42 -2.21
CA ALA A 98 -15.24 22.50 -3.20
C ALA A 98 -16.58 23.24 -3.10
N ASP A 99 -16.74 24.05 -2.06
CA ASP A 99 -17.74 25.13 -2.02
C ASP A 99 -17.06 26.43 -1.56
N VAL A 100 -16.79 27.30 -2.54
CA VAL A 100 -16.22 28.65 -2.40
C VAL A 100 -17.36 29.61 -1.99
N PRO A 101 -17.09 30.68 -1.21
CA PRO A 101 -18.12 31.45 -0.52
C PRO A 101 -18.78 32.50 -1.43
N ALA A 102 -20.06 32.82 -1.17
CA ALA A 102 -20.70 34.00 -1.76
C ALA A 102 -21.73 34.61 -0.79
N SER A 103 -21.37 35.81 -0.35
CA SER A 103 -22.17 36.90 0.21
C SER A 103 -23.59 37.00 -0.35
N SER A 104 -24.57 37.30 0.51
CA SER A 104 -25.46 38.45 0.31
C SER A 104 -26.19 38.84 1.59
N ALA A 105 -26.33 40.15 1.74
CA ALA A 105 -27.03 40.89 2.77
C ALA A 105 -28.56 40.74 2.68
N ASP A 106 -29.25 41.49 3.56
CA ASP A 106 -30.71 41.73 3.61
C ASP A 106 -31.55 40.58 4.22
N VAL A 107 -32.48 40.75 5.18
CA VAL A 107 -33.19 41.91 5.74
C VAL A 107 -34.12 41.44 6.90
N MET A 108 -34.51 42.36 7.79
CA MET A 108 -35.78 42.40 8.58
C MET A 108 -35.94 41.53 9.86
N GLN A 109 -35.60 42.03 11.07
CA GLN A 109 -36.43 42.71 12.11
C GLN A 109 -37.33 41.76 13.00
N PRO A 110 -38.06 42.23 14.05
CA PRO A 110 -37.70 42.09 15.47
C PRO A 110 -38.72 41.28 16.32
N VAL A 111 -38.37 40.93 17.56
CA VAL A 111 -39.31 40.34 18.55
C VAL A 111 -39.82 41.43 19.51
N PRO A 112 -41.13 41.54 19.78
CA PRO A 112 -41.67 42.54 20.71
C PRO A 112 -41.62 42.03 22.15
N GLY A 113 -41.25 42.93 23.07
CA GLY A 113 -41.35 42.82 24.52
C GLY A 113 -41.44 44.21 25.13
#